data_AF-A2E7E1-F1
#
_entry.id   AF-A2E7E1-F1
#
_cell.length_a   1.000
_cell.length_b   1.000
_cell.length_c   1.000
_cell.angle_alpha   90.00
_cell.angle_beta   90.00
_cell.angle_gamma   90.00
#
_symmetry.space_group_name_H-M   'P 1'
#
loop_
_entity.id
_entity.type
_entity.pdbx_description
1 polymer ?
#
loop_
_entity_poly.entity_id
_entity_poly.type
_entity_poly.pdbx_seq_one_letter_code
_entity_poly.pdbx_strand_id
1 'polypeptide(L)'
;MLQQLIKHEISKSNYNIREDVQSQALRALEDFYNDIQNYQDTKNAIMRLGINVSVFDKIARIKESYCEPPLSDQHTYQHHRKAIPWTESEDVRLIAAVLKYSASDWKVIASYVGCGRNSSQCNLRWNRVLNPYISNKSWSHEEDMKLLSAVQMLGRTAWNSISKMLPGRTDAQCRLRYLFLSQSGGQSHTSRSTKSSENSEEETEIPRKRRPSITIAPSLSPSPMSFGFF
;
A
#
# COMPACT_ATOMS: atom_id res chain seq x y z
N MET A 1 2.36 14.96 11.84
CA MET A 1 1.52 14.16 10.91
C MET A 1 1.68 14.65 9.47
N LEU A 2 1.33 15.90 9.17
CA LEU A 2 1.44 16.49 7.82
C LEU A 2 2.79 16.25 7.14
N GLN A 3 3.90 16.57 7.81
CA GLN A 3 5.24 16.38 7.22
C GLN A 3 5.50 14.93 6.79
N GLN A 4 5.04 13.96 7.58
CA GLN A 4 5.22 12.53 7.28
C GLN A 4 4.34 12.09 6.11
N LEU A 5 3.12 12.62 6.01
CA LEU A 5 2.26 12.41 4.85
C LEU A 5 2.92 12.95 3.58
N ILE A 6 3.42 14.19 3.60
CA ILE A 6 4.09 14.80 2.45
C ILE A 6 5.32 13.99 2.05
N LYS A 7 6.19 13.65 3.02
CA LYS A 7 7.36 12.79 2.77
C LYS A 7 6.97 11.46 2.13
N HIS A 8 5.93 10.81 2.64
CA HIS A 8 5.43 9.55 2.11
C HIS A 8 4.91 9.68 0.67
N GLU A 9 4.14 10.71 0.35
CA GLU A 9 3.63 10.93 -1.02
C GLU A 9 4.75 11.25 -2.01
N ILE A 10 5.75 12.03 -1.60
CA ILE A 10 6.96 12.29 -2.39
C ILE A 10 7.69 10.98 -2.68
N SER A 11 7.96 10.16 -1.65
CA SER A 11 8.66 8.88 -1.81
C SER A 11 7.88 7.85 -2.63
N LYS A 12 6.54 7.91 -2.62
CA LYS A 12 5.68 7.00 -3.39
C LYS A 12 5.67 7.35 -4.88
N SER A 13 5.72 8.63 -5.22
CA SER A 13 5.53 9.12 -6.59
C SER A 13 6.84 9.27 -7.38
N ASN A 14 7.98 9.15 -6.70
CA ASN A 14 9.30 9.41 -7.27
C ASN A 14 10.34 8.45 -6.66
N TYR A 15 11.03 7.68 -7.50
CA TYR A 15 12.06 6.73 -7.05
C TYR A 15 13.43 7.43 -6.91
N ASN A 16 14.13 7.19 -5.80
CA ASN A 16 15.52 7.61 -5.58
C ASN A 16 15.78 9.14 -5.72
N ILE A 17 14.96 9.96 -5.06
CA ILE A 17 15.14 11.43 -5.01
C ILE A 17 16.30 11.79 -4.06
N ARG A 18 17.08 12.80 -4.43
CA ARG A 18 18.12 13.37 -3.55
C ARG A 18 17.49 14.04 -2.31
N GLU A 19 18.15 13.92 -1.17
CA GLU A 19 17.63 14.41 0.12
C GLU A 19 17.41 15.93 0.16
N ASP A 20 18.24 16.70 -0.55
CA ASP A 20 18.11 18.15 -0.69
C ASP A 20 16.83 18.53 -1.45
N VAL A 21 16.53 17.83 -2.54
CA VAL A 21 15.33 18.04 -3.35
C VAL A 21 14.08 17.65 -2.56
N GLN A 22 14.13 16.51 -1.86
CA GLN A 22 13.03 16.08 -0.99
C GLN A 22 12.75 17.10 0.11
N SER A 23 13.80 17.66 0.72
CA SER A 23 13.68 18.68 1.77
C SER A 23 13.11 20.00 1.25
N GLN A 24 13.51 20.43 0.05
CA GLN A 24 12.95 21.63 -0.60
C GLN A 24 11.48 21.45 -0.97
N ALA A 25 11.12 20.29 -1.53
CA ALA A 25 9.73 19.97 -1.89
C ALA A 25 8.83 19.90 -0.64
N LEU A 26 9.33 19.30 0.45
CA LEU A 26 8.63 19.25 1.72
C LEU A 26 8.32 20.65 2.25
N ARG A 27 9.31 21.54 2.29
CA ARG A 27 9.12 22.92 2.76
C ARG A 27 8.08 23.66 1.91
N ALA A 28 8.21 23.62 0.58
CA ALA A 28 7.26 24.29 -0.30
C ALA A 28 5.81 23.79 -0.11
N LEU A 29 5.61 22.48 0.09
CA LEU A 29 4.29 21.90 0.33
C LEU A 29 3.75 22.23 1.73
N GLU A 30 4.62 22.31 2.74
CA GLU A 30 4.24 22.77 4.08
C GLU A 30 3.84 24.24 4.07
N ASP A 31 4.61 25.09 3.39
CA ASP A 31 4.32 26.51 3.23
C ASP A 31 2.98 26.74 2.52
N PHE A 32 2.71 25.99 1.44
CA PHE A 32 1.40 25.99 0.79
C PHE A 32 0.27 25.55 1.73
N TYR A 33 0.49 24.46 2.47
CA TYR A 33 -0.53 23.94 3.35
C TYR A 33 -0.88 24.94 4.48
N ASN A 34 0.11 25.67 4.97
CA ASN A 34 -0.03 26.67 6.02
C ASN A 34 -0.33 28.09 5.52
N ASP A 35 -0.74 28.25 4.25
CA ASP A 35 -1.11 29.55 3.64
C ASP A 35 0.05 30.58 3.56
N ILE A 36 1.29 30.12 3.61
CA ILE A 36 2.50 30.94 3.44
C ILE A 36 2.79 31.18 1.96
N GLN A 37 2.56 30.16 1.11
CA GLN A 37 2.80 30.22 -0.33
C GLN A 37 1.51 29.94 -1.12
N ASN A 38 1.31 30.66 -2.23
CA ASN A 38 0.13 30.47 -3.08
C ASN A 38 0.22 29.22 -3.98
N TYR A 39 -0.93 28.80 -4.50
CA TYR A 39 -1.06 27.61 -5.33
C TYR A 39 -0.10 27.60 -6.54
N GLN A 40 -0.02 28.69 -7.29
CA GLN A 40 0.76 28.73 -8.54
C GLN A 40 2.27 28.66 -8.27
N ASP A 41 2.74 29.42 -7.28
CA ASP A 41 4.16 29.46 -6.93
C ASP A 41 4.65 28.12 -6.38
N THR A 42 3.86 27.47 -5.51
CA THR A 42 4.20 26.14 -5.02
C THR A 42 4.18 25.11 -6.13
N LYS A 43 3.16 25.13 -7.00
CA LYS A 43 3.08 24.21 -8.15
C LYS A 43 4.30 24.34 -9.06
N ASN A 44 4.68 25.58 -9.37
CA ASN A 44 5.87 25.88 -10.17
C ASN A 44 7.16 25.43 -9.49
N ALA A 45 7.28 25.62 -8.17
CA ALA A 45 8.44 25.15 -7.40
C ALA A 45 8.57 23.61 -7.46
N ILE A 46 7.46 22.88 -7.26
CA ILE A 46 7.43 21.42 -7.33
C ILE A 46 7.80 20.90 -8.72
N MET A 47 7.30 21.54 -9.78
CA MET A 47 7.69 21.23 -11.16
C MET A 47 9.19 21.44 -11.40
N ARG A 48 9.76 22.56 -10.93
CA ARG A 48 11.21 22.84 -11.07
C ARG A 48 12.10 21.84 -10.34
N LEU A 49 11.61 21.30 -9.22
CA LEU A 49 12.29 20.25 -8.45
C LEU A 49 12.20 18.86 -9.10
N GLY A 50 11.46 18.71 -10.20
CA GLY A 50 11.26 17.42 -10.87
C GLY A 50 10.40 16.44 -10.07
N ILE A 51 9.63 16.94 -9.09
CA ILE A 51 8.71 16.14 -8.30
C ILE A 51 7.40 15.97 -9.09
N ASN A 52 6.76 14.81 -8.96
CA ASN A 52 5.49 14.57 -9.63
C ASN A 52 4.42 15.54 -9.12
N VAL A 53 3.82 16.31 -10.04
CA VAL A 53 2.80 17.33 -9.73
C VAL A 53 1.57 16.72 -9.04
N SER A 54 1.30 15.43 -9.24
CA SER A 54 0.20 14.74 -8.55
C SER A 54 0.35 14.77 -7.02
N VAL A 55 1.58 14.88 -6.51
CA VAL A 55 1.84 15.05 -5.07
C VAL A 55 1.23 16.37 -4.60
N PHE A 56 1.50 17.46 -5.33
CA PHE A 56 0.93 18.76 -5.03
C PHE A 56 -0.60 18.76 -5.17
N ASP A 57 -1.14 18.21 -6.26
CA ASP A 57 -2.59 18.15 -6.48
C ASP A 57 -3.31 17.39 -5.34
N LYS A 58 -2.69 16.32 -4.82
CA LYS A 58 -3.23 15.58 -3.68
C LYS A 58 -3.20 16.42 -2.38
N ILE A 59 -2.11 17.12 -2.10
CA ILE A 59 -2.02 18.01 -0.92
C ILE A 59 -3.03 19.16 -1.03
N ALA A 60 -3.21 19.74 -2.22
CA ALA A 60 -4.23 20.75 -2.49
C ALA A 60 -5.64 20.20 -2.24
N ARG A 61 -5.98 19.02 -2.76
CA ARG A 61 -7.27 18.36 -2.48
C ARG A 61 -7.51 18.10 -1.00
N ILE A 62 -6.48 17.65 -0.27
CA ILE A 62 -6.58 17.43 1.19
C ILE A 62 -6.88 18.75 1.90
N LYS A 63 -6.19 19.83 1.52
CA LYS A 63 -6.45 21.18 2.04
C LYS A 63 -7.83 21.71 1.65
N GLU A 64 -8.33 21.44 0.46
CA GLU A 64 -9.64 21.92 0.02
C GLU A 64 -10.80 21.10 0.59
N SER A 65 -10.55 19.82 0.91
CA SER A 65 -11.55 18.91 1.49
C SER A 65 -12.05 19.31 2.89
N TYR A 66 -11.61 20.46 3.41
CA TYR A 66 -12.19 21.17 4.55
C TYR A 66 -13.58 21.76 4.28
N CYS A 67 -14.03 21.81 3.03
CA CYS A 67 -15.41 22.14 2.68
C CYS A 67 -16.28 20.87 2.69
N GLU A 68 -17.47 20.96 3.31
CA GLU A 68 -18.33 19.88 3.81
C GLU A 68 -18.38 18.56 2.99
N PRO A 69 -18.46 17.39 3.66
CA PRO A 69 -18.65 16.13 2.96
C PRO A 69 -19.96 16.12 2.17
N PRO A 70 -20.00 15.49 1.00
CA PRO A 70 -21.24 15.39 0.23
C PRO A 70 -22.32 14.71 1.08
N LEU A 71 -23.51 15.31 1.09
CA LEU A 71 -24.68 14.74 1.77
C LEU A 71 -24.86 13.30 1.30
N SER A 72 -24.98 12.37 2.25
CA SER A 72 -25.17 10.96 1.92
C SER A 72 -26.56 10.80 1.31
N ASP A 73 -26.66 10.26 0.09
CA ASP A 73 -27.96 9.85 -0.45
C ASP A 73 -28.55 8.74 0.44
N GLN A 74 -29.56 9.12 1.22
CA GLN A 74 -30.23 8.25 2.21
C GLN A 74 -30.86 6.98 1.57
N HIS A 75 -30.96 6.92 0.24
CA HIS A 75 -31.61 5.82 -0.50
C HIS A 75 -30.69 4.62 -0.83
N THR A 76 -29.37 4.70 -0.62
CA THR A 76 -28.46 3.57 -0.94
C THR A 76 -28.21 2.62 0.22
N TYR A 77 -28.70 2.92 1.43
CA TYR A 77 -28.44 2.14 2.65
C TYR A 77 -29.21 0.82 2.74
N GLN A 78 -30.27 0.63 1.93
CA GLN A 78 -31.18 -0.49 2.16
C GLN A 78 -30.75 -1.82 1.52
N HIS A 79 -29.71 -1.87 0.66
CA HIS A 79 -29.47 -3.10 -0.11
C HIS A 79 -28.01 -3.46 -0.45
N HIS A 80 -27.04 -3.52 0.48
CA HIS A 80 -25.75 -4.15 0.12
C HIS A 80 -25.12 -5.05 1.20
N ARG A 81 -25.36 -6.36 1.07
CA ARG A 81 -24.58 -7.46 1.70
C ARG A 81 -23.15 -7.61 1.11
N LYS A 82 -22.58 -6.57 0.48
CA LYS A 82 -21.23 -6.59 -0.13
C LYS A 82 -20.42 -5.40 0.38
N ALA A 83 -19.13 -5.63 0.68
CA ALA A 83 -18.23 -4.60 1.20
C ALA A 83 -18.03 -3.48 0.16
N ILE A 84 -18.38 -2.24 0.53
CA ILE A 84 -18.25 -1.07 -0.33
C ILE A 84 -16.76 -0.69 -0.45
N PRO A 85 -16.18 -0.65 -1.68
CA PRO A 85 -14.79 -0.26 -1.88
C PRO A 85 -14.56 1.21 -1.54
N TRP A 86 -13.35 1.57 -1.10
CA TRP A 86 -12.97 2.96 -0.80
C TRP A 86 -12.66 3.72 -2.07
N THR A 87 -13.23 4.92 -2.20
CA THR A 87 -12.95 5.87 -3.28
C THR A 87 -11.79 6.80 -2.90
N GLU A 88 -11.15 7.41 -3.91
CA GLU A 88 -10.08 8.37 -3.68
C GLU A 88 -10.56 9.59 -2.88
N SER A 89 -11.78 10.09 -3.16
CA SER A 89 -12.36 11.21 -2.42
C SER A 89 -12.62 10.89 -0.95
N GLU A 90 -13.05 9.66 -0.64
CA GLU A 90 -13.17 9.21 0.75
C GLU A 90 -11.80 9.11 1.45
N ASP A 91 -10.78 8.61 0.74
CA ASP A 91 -9.41 8.54 1.28
C ASP A 91 -8.86 9.96 1.56
N VAL A 92 -9.06 10.92 0.64
CA VAL A 92 -8.68 12.33 0.82
C VAL A 92 -9.36 12.92 2.05
N ARG A 93 -10.68 12.75 2.20
CA ARG A 93 -11.41 13.24 3.37
C ARG A 93 -10.96 12.56 4.66
N LEU A 94 -10.66 11.26 4.63
CA LEU A 94 -10.16 10.53 5.78
C LEU A 94 -8.79 11.06 6.22
N ILE A 95 -7.89 11.32 5.26
CA ILE A 95 -6.58 11.93 5.55
C ILE A 95 -6.76 13.33 6.15
N ALA A 96 -7.60 14.18 5.54
CA ALA A 96 -7.88 15.52 6.05
C ALA A 96 -8.48 15.49 7.47
N ALA A 97 -9.45 14.61 7.72
CA ALA A 97 -10.05 14.42 9.04
C ALA A 97 -8.99 14.01 10.09
N VAL A 98 -8.08 13.10 9.75
CA VAL A 98 -7.02 12.68 10.67
C VAL A 98 -6.00 13.79 10.91
N LEU A 99 -5.67 14.60 9.90
CA LEU A 99 -4.82 15.78 10.08
C LEU A 99 -5.46 16.81 11.01
N LYS A 100 -6.78 16.97 10.96
CA LYS A 100 -7.55 17.93 11.76
C LYS A 100 -7.81 17.46 13.19
N TYR A 101 -8.35 16.26 13.34
CA TYR A 101 -8.84 15.76 14.62
C TYR A 101 -7.84 14.86 15.36
N SER A 102 -6.68 14.58 14.75
CA SER A 102 -5.76 13.50 15.14
C SER A 102 -6.43 12.12 15.07
N ALA A 103 -5.64 11.04 15.05
CA ALA A 103 -6.15 9.66 14.97
C ALA A 103 -6.74 9.14 16.30
N SER A 104 -7.50 9.98 17.01
CA SER A 104 -8.01 9.72 18.37
C SER A 104 -9.53 9.55 18.41
N ASP A 105 -10.30 10.39 17.72
CA ASP A 105 -11.77 10.32 17.70
C ASP A 105 -12.32 9.85 16.34
N TRP A 106 -12.43 8.54 16.21
CA TRP A 106 -12.94 7.89 15.00
C TRP A 106 -14.43 8.13 14.74
N LYS A 107 -15.21 8.60 15.73
CA LYS A 107 -16.61 8.97 15.52
C LYS A 107 -16.70 10.28 14.75
N VAL A 108 -15.96 11.29 15.21
CA VAL A 108 -15.87 12.58 14.53
C VAL A 108 -15.28 12.42 13.13
N ILE A 109 -14.21 11.62 12.99
CA ILE A 109 -13.59 11.32 11.69
C ILE A 109 -14.60 10.66 10.74
N ALA A 110 -15.38 9.69 11.20
CA ALA A 110 -16.37 9.01 10.36
C ALA A 110 -17.45 9.97 9.86
N SER A 111 -17.99 10.82 10.75
CA SER A 111 -18.94 11.86 10.36
C SER A 111 -18.37 12.82 9.31
N TYR A 112 -17.09 13.17 9.44
CA TYR A 112 -16.39 14.01 8.47
C TYR A 112 -16.17 13.32 7.13
N VAL A 113 -15.83 12.03 7.12
CA VAL A 113 -15.64 11.26 5.88
C VAL A 113 -16.97 11.11 5.11
N GLY A 114 -18.08 10.98 5.84
CA GLY A 114 -19.41 10.85 5.26
C GLY A 114 -19.60 9.54 4.48
N CYS A 115 -20.52 9.56 3.50
CA CYS A 115 -20.79 8.42 2.60
C CYS A 115 -21.11 7.08 3.30
N GLY A 116 -21.69 7.13 4.50
CA GLY A 116 -22.05 5.93 5.25
C GLY A 116 -20.88 5.15 5.86
N ARG A 117 -19.66 5.71 5.86
CA ARG A 117 -18.52 5.10 6.55
C ARG A 117 -18.68 5.22 8.05
N ASN A 118 -18.43 4.12 8.76
CA ASN A 118 -18.42 4.12 10.22
C ASN A 118 -17.00 4.23 10.79
N SER A 119 -16.91 4.51 12.09
CA SER A 119 -15.64 4.69 12.81
C SER A 119 -14.68 3.51 12.68
N SER A 120 -15.17 2.29 12.75
CA SER A 120 -14.35 1.08 12.63
C SER A 120 -13.77 0.93 11.23
N GLN A 121 -14.54 1.25 10.19
CA GLN A 121 -14.09 1.23 8.80
C GLN A 121 -13.01 2.30 8.56
N CYS A 122 -13.22 3.53 9.04
CA CYS A 122 -12.24 4.62 8.94
C CYS A 122 -10.93 4.27 9.66
N ASN A 123 -11.02 3.77 10.89
CA ASN A 123 -9.86 3.33 11.67
C ASN A 123 -9.07 2.24 10.93
N LEU A 124 -9.77 1.23 10.43
CA LEU A 124 -9.15 0.12 9.71
C LEU A 124 -8.46 0.59 8.43
N ARG A 125 -9.13 1.45 7.64
CA ARG A 125 -8.59 2.00 6.40
C ARG A 125 -7.34 2.83 6.67
N TRP A 126 -7.36 3.68 7.69
CA TRP A 126 -6.20 4.46 8.10
C TRP A 126 -5.04 3.54 8.50
N ASN A 127 -5.24 2.67 9.49
CA ASN A 127 -4.16 1.88 10.08
C ASN A 127 -3.60 0.78 9.18
N ARG A 128 -4.28 0.43 8.08
CA ARG A 128 -3.80 -0.59 7.13
C ARG A 128 -3.37 -0.06 5.78
N VAL A 129 -3.80 1.14 5.38
CA VAL A 129 -3.58 1.62 4.00
C VAL A 129 -3.09 3.05 3.94
N LEU A 130 -3.75 4.00 4.62
CA LEU A 130 -3.49 5.44 4.40
C LEU A 130 -2.45 6.04 5.34
N ASN A 131 -2.20 5.40 6.48
CA ASN A 131 -1.25 5.91 7.45
C ASN A 131 0.17 5.93 6.83
N PRO A 132 0.81 7.10 6.69
CA PRO A 132 2.11 7.22 6.01
C PRO A 132 3.28 6.59 6.79
N TYR A 133 3.06 6.18 8.03
CA TYR A 133 4.02 5.36 8.77
C TYR A 133 4.07 3.90 8.29
N ILE A 134 3.12 3.47 7.46
CA ILE A 134 3.13 2.14 6.83
C ILE A 134 4.20 2.13 5.73
N SER A 135 5.14 1.20 5.85
CA SER A 135 6.22 1.00 4.90
C SER A 135 5.73 0.20 3.69
N ASN A 136 5.92 0.80 2.51
CA ASN A 136 5.77 0.15 1.21
C ASN A 136 7.10 -0.36 0.64
N LYS A 137 8.19 -0.26 1.40
CA LYS A 137 9.51 -0.73 0.97
C LYS A 137 9.57 -2.26 0.94
N SER A 138 10.49 -2.81 0.16
CA SER A 138 10.85 -4.23 0.20
C SER A 138 11.25 -4.66 1.61
N TRP A 139 11.02 -5.93 1.95
CA TRP A 139 11.44 -6.51 3.22
C TRP A 139 12.96 -6.65 3.24
N SER A 140 13.59 -6.17 4.32
CA SER A 140 15.01 -6.41 4.57
C SER A 140 15.21 -7.77 5.23
N HIS A 141 16.44 -8.30 5.13
CA HIS A 141 16.81 -9.52 5.83
C HIS A 141 16.65 -9.38 7.36
N GLU A 142 16.95 -8.21 7.91
CA GLU A 142 16.76 -7.92 9.34
C GLU A 142 15.28 -7.96 9.73
N GLU A 143 14.39 -7.39 8.91
CA GLU A 143 12.94 -7.46 9.12
C GLU A 143 12.43 -8.91 9.06
N ASP A 144 12.93 -9.71 8.12
CA ASP A 144 12.58 -11.13 8.01
C ASP A 144 13.01 -11.92 9.25
N MET A 145 14.23 -11.71 9.74
CA MET A 145 14.73 -12.37 10.95
C MET A 145 13.91 -11.99 12.19
N LYS A 146 13.57 -10.70 12.34
CA LYS A 146 12.69 -10.22 13.41
C LYS A 146 11.29 -10.83 13.31
N LEU A 147 10.73 -10.92 12.11
CA LEU A 147 9.43 -11.54 11.87
C LEU A 147 9.43 -13.02 12.27
N LEU A 148 10.43 -13.78 11.85
CA LEU A 148 10.54 -15.21 12.18
C LEU A 148 10.69 -15.43 13.69
N SER A 149 11.54 -14.64 14.35
CA SER A 149 11.71 -14.69 15.80
C SER A 149 10.42 -14.35 16.55
N ALA A 150 9.71 -13.30 16.15
CA ALA A 150 8.44 -12.91 16.76
C ALA A 150 7.35 -13.99 16.59
N VAL A 151 7.28 -14.63 15.43
CA VAL A 151 6.34 -15.75 15.19
C VAL A 151 6.72 -16.97 16.03
N GLN A 152 8.01 -17.26 16.23
CA GLN A 152 8.46 -18.34 17.10
C GLN A 152 8.06 -18.10 18.56
N MET A 153 8.13 -16.85 19.03
CA MET A 153 7.79 -16.47 20.40
C MET A 153 6.28 -16.39 20.66
N LEU A 154 5.51 -15.80 19.75
CA LEU A 154 4.09 -15.46 19.96
C LEU A 154 3.10 -16.37 19.20
N GLY A 155 3.60 -17.20 18.28
CA GLY A 155 2.79 -18.06 17.43
C GLY A 155 2.15 -17.36 16.21
N ARG A 156 1.55 -18.16 15.33
CA ARG A 156 1.03 -17.75 14.00
C ARG A 156 -0.39 -17.13 14.03
N THR A 157 -0.89 -16.77 15.20
CA THR A 157 -2.21 -16.14 15.38
C THR A 157 -2.11 -14.71 15.89
N ALA A 158 -0.99 -14.35 16.53
CA ALA A 158 -0.78 -13.06 17.20
C ALA A 158 -0.25 -11.96 16.27
N TRP A 159 -0.75 -11.86 15.03
CA TRP A 159 -0.21 -10.94 14.01
C TRP A 159 -0.25 -9.46 14.41
N ASN A 160 -1.28 -9.04 15.17
CA ASN A 160 -1.35 -7.69 15.70
C ASN A 160 -0.18 -7.41 16.64
N SER A 161 0.11 -8.31 17.58
CA SER A 161 1.25 -8.19 18.50
C SER A 161 2.59 -8.25 17.76
N ILE A 162 2.71 -9.15 16.77
CA ILE A 162 3.92 -9.27 15.93
C ILE A 162 4.18 -7.97 15.17
N SER A 163 3.16 -7.37 14.57
CA SER A 163 3.32 -6.11 13.82
C SER A 163 3.83 -4.95 14.68
N LYS A 164 3.54 -4.94 15.98
CA LYS A 164 4.06 -3.93 16.92
C LYS A 164 5.58 -4.04 17.12
N MET A 165 6.18 -5.20 16.85
CA MET A 165 7.63 -5.43 16.91
C MET A 165 8.35 -5.04 15.60
N LEU A 166 7.59 -4.78 14.53
CA LEU A 166 8.11 -4.47 13.19
C LEU A 166 7.60 -3.08 12.77
N PRO A 167 8.33 -1.99 13.11
CA PRO A 167 7.86 -0.64 12.87
C PRO A 167 7.57 -0.41 11.38
N GLY A 168 6.37 0.10 11.09
CA GLY A 168 5.89 0.36 9.74
C GLY A 168 5.39 -0.87 8.97
N ARG A 169 5.39 -2.07 9.54
CA ARG A 169 4.74 -3.24 8.95
C ARG A 169 3.38 -3.49 9.59
N THR A 170 2.37 -3.75 8.75
CA THR A 170 1.03 -4.13 9.22
C THR A 170 0.95 -5.61 9.54
N ASP A 171 -0.03 -5.99 10.35
CA ASP A 171 -0.36 -7.39 10.67
C ASP A 171 -0.57 -8.24 9.40
N ALA A 172 -1.26 -7.68 8.41
CA ALA A 172 -1.47 -8.31 7.11
C ALA A 172 -0.16 -8.52 6.33
N GLN A 173 0.71 -7.52 6.25
CA GLN A 173 2.02 -7.63 5.60
C GLN A 173 2.89 -8.70 6.28
N CYS A 174 2.92 -8.72 7.61
CA CYS A 174 3.68 -9.70 8.38
C CYS A 174 3.23 -11.13 8.08
N ARG A 175 1.91 -11.38 8.08
CA ARG A 175 1.34 -12.69 7.74
C ARG A 175 1.71 -13.13 6.33
N LEU A 176 1.55 -12.24 5.34
CA LEU A 176 1.87 -12.55 3.95
C LEU A 176 3.36 -12.85 3.76
N ARG A 177 4.24 -12.07 4.39
CA ARG A 177 5.68 -12.30 4.32
C ARG A 177 6.09 -13.62 4.96
N TYR A 178 5.53 -13.96 6.12
CA TYR A 178 5.79 -15.24 6.78
C TYR A 178 5.40 -16.43 5.90
N LEU A 179 4.24 -16.36 5.23
CA LEU A 179 3.82 -17.40 4.28
C LEU A 179 4.84 -17.58 3.16
N PHE A 180 5.33 -16.49 2.56
CA PHE A 180 6.36 -16.53 1.52
C PHE A 180 7.67 -17.16 2.01
N LEU A 181 8.15 -16.78 3.21
CA LEU A 181 9.36 -17.34 3.80
C LEU A 181 9.21 -18.84 4.11
N SER A 182 8.04 -19.25 4.61
CA SER A 182 7.76 -20.65 4.97
C SER A 182 7.69 -21.58 3.76
N GLN A 183 7.30 -21.06 2.58
CA GLN A 183 7.28 -21.82 1.33
C GLN A 183 8.67 -21.90 0.68
N SER A 184 9.51 -20.89 0.90
CA SER A 184 10.87 -20.81 0.35
C SER A 184 11.88 -21.69 1.10
N GLY A 185 11.58 -22.12 2.33
CA GLY A 185 12.41 -23.03 3.13
C GLY A 185 12.45 -24.49 2.64
N GLY A 186 11.77 -24.82 1.54
CA GLY A 186 11.74 -26.16 0.93
C GLY A 186 12.74 -26.40 -0.20
N GLN A 187 13.53 -25.40 -0.61
CA GLN A 187 14.65 -25.59 -1.53
C GLN A 187 15.97 -25.34 -0.82
N SER A 188 16.44 -26.37 -0.13
CA SER A 188 17.85 -26.52 0.23
C SER A 188 18.66 -26.56 -1.06
N HIS A 189 19.27 -25.43 -1.43
CA HIS A 189 20.37 -25.43 -2.38
C HIS A 189 21.47 -26.33 -1.81
N THR A 190 21.62 -27.50 -2.42
CA THR A 190 22.78 -28.35 -2.30
C THR A 190 24.04 -27.51 -2.51
N SER A 191 24.88 -27.46 -1.49
CA SER A 191 26.24 -27.02 -1.58
C SER A 191 26.98 -27.81 -2.67
N ARG A 192 27.56 -27.12 -3.64
CA ARG A 192 28.76 -27.61 -4.31
C ARG A 192 29.78 -26.49 -4.35
N SER A 193 30.66 -26.53 -3.36
CA SER A 193 31.89 -25.77 -3.33
C SER A 193 33.00 -26.69 -3.85
N THR A 194 33.57 -26.41 -5.01
CA THR A 194 34.95 -26.79 -5.35
C THR A 194 35.51 -25.80 -6.36
N LYS A 195 36.72 -25.34 -6.06
CA LYS A 195 37.56 -24.34 -6.75
C LYS A 195 37.92 -24.71 -8.19
N SER A 196 38.29 -23.65 -8.93
CA SER A 196 39.07 -23.52 -10.18
C SER A 196 39.95 -24.68 -10.63
N SER A 197 39.93 -24.99 -11.94
CA SER A 197 40.98 -24.68 -12.93
C SER A 197 40.69 -25.36 -14.29
N GLU A 198 41.26 -24.80 -15.37
CA GLU A 198 41.25 -25.14 -16.81
C GLU A 198 41.42 -26.66 -17.09
N ASN A 199 40.97 -27.31 -18.18
CA ASN A 199 41.16 -27.04 -19.61
C ASN A 199 40.43 -28.09 -20.50
N SER A 200 40.28 -27.81 -21.81
CA SER A 200 40.15 -28.72 -22.99
C SER A 200 38.94 -29.69 -23.19
N GLU A 201 38.10 -29.32 -24.16
CA GLU A 201 37.61 -30.07 -25.36
C GLU A 201 37.55 -31.61 -25.35
N GLU A 202 36.37 -32.21 -25.57
CA GLU A 202 36.04 -33.08 -26.73
C GLU A 202 34.52 -33.45 -26.76
N GLU A 203 34.00 -33.64 -27.97
CA GLU A 203 32.59 -33.85 -28.37
C GLU A 203 31.98 -35.21 -27.99
N THR A 204 30.64 -35.28 -27.88
CA THR A 204 29.74 -36.24 -28.58
C THR A 204 28.24 -36.05 -28.21
N GLU A 205 27.35 -36.47 -29.12
CA GLU A 205 25.99 -35.99 -29.45
C GLU A 205 24.77 -36.30 -28.53
N ILE A 206 23.86 -35.30 -28.39
CA ILE A 206 22.38 -35.21 -28.66
C ILE A 206 21.47 -36.45 -28.35
N PRO A 207 20.32 -36.32 -27.60
CA PRO A 207 19.10 -35.66 -28.11
C PRO A 207 18.25 -34.77 -27.18
N ARG A 208 17.73 -33.70 -27.81
CA ARG A 208 16.85 -32.65 -27.28
C ARG A 208 15.47 -33.21 -26.88
N LYS A 209 15.11 -33.09 -25.59
CA LYS A 209 13.72 -33.22 -25.13
C LYS A 209 13.02 -31.85 -25.11
N ARG A 210 11.84 -31.83 -25.74
CA ARG A 210 11.01 -30.67 -26.08
C ARG A 210 10.45 -29.98 -24.83
N ARG A 211 10.42 -28.63 -24.85
CA ARG A 211 9.61 -27.81 -23.92
C ARG A 211 8.12 -28.07 -24.19
N PRO A 212 7.27 -28.24 -23.16
CA PRO A 212 5.83 -28.18 -23.37
C PRO A 212 5.38 -26.71 -23.49
N SER A 213 4.79 -26.40 -24.64
CA SER A 213 4.06 -25.16 -24.91
C SER A 213 2.76 -25.14 -24.10
N ILE A 214 2.55 -24.09 -23.31
CA ILE A 214 1.26 -23.83 -22.64
C ILE A 214 0.36 -23.11 -23.65
N THR A 215 -0.56 -23.85 -24.25
CA THR A 215 -1.66 -23.30 -25.06
C THR A 215 -2.81 -22.90 -24.14
N ILE A 216 -3.23 -21.65 -24.25
CA ILE A 216 -4.40 -21.05 -23.59
C ILE A 216 -5.66 -21.49 -24.34
N ALA A 217 -6.66 -22.04 -23.65
CA ALA A 217 -8.00 -22.29 -24.18
C ALA A 217 -9.02 -21.31 -23.55
N PRO A 218 -9.95 -20.72 -24.33
CA PRO A 218 -10.93 -19.76 -23.82
C PRO A 218 -12.29 -20.41 -23.45
N SER A 219 -12.91 -19.81 -22.42
CA SER A 219 -14.35 -19.66 -22.13
C SER A 219 -15.29 -20.88 -22.24
N LEU A 220 -15.90 -21.24 -21.11
CA LEU A 220 -17.20 -21.94 -21.06
C LEU A 220 -18.25 -21.04 -20.41
N SER A 221 -19.28 -20.71 -21.19
CA SER A 221 -20.55 -20.11 -20.78
C SER A 221 -21.47 -21.16 -20.13
N PRO A 222 -22.25 -20.81 -19.09
CA PRO A 222 -23.25 -21.72 -18.54
C PRO A 222 -24.56 -21.69 -19.34
N SER A 223 -25.09 -22.87 -19.65
CA SER A 223 -26.43 -23.07 -20.24
C SER A 223 -27.53 -23.02 -19.16
N PRO A 224 -28.79 -22.70 -19.51
CA PRO A 224 -29.83 -22.30 -18.58
C PRO A 224 -30.58 -23.50 -17.95
N MET A 225 -30.95 -23.37 -16.67
CA MET A 225 -31.90 -24.29 -16.03
C MET A 225 -33.34 -23.87 -16.36
N SER A 226 -34.06 -24.81 -16.96
CA SER A 226 -35.50 -24.83 -17.17
C SER A 226 -36.25 -25.03 -15.84
N PHE A 227 -37.14 -24.07 -15.50
CA PHE A 227 -38.17 -24.24 -14.47
C PHE A 227 -39.43 -24.82 -15.12
N GLY A 228 -39.86 -25.97 -14.62
CA GLY A 228 -41.17 -26.55 -14.89
C GLY A 228 -42.23 -25.95 -13.98
N PHE A 229 -43.38 -25.63 -14.56
CA PHE A 229 -44.63 -25.31 -13.88
C PHE A 229 -45.16 -26.51 -13.11
N PHE A 230 -45.66 -26.29 -11.89
CA PHE A 230 -47.00 -26.66 -11.41
C PHE A 230 -47.30 -25.89 -10.13
#